data_AF-A0A6M8EFD2-F1
#
_entry.id   AF-A0A6M8EFD2-F1
#
_cell.length_a   1.000
_cell.length_b   1.000
_cell.length_c   1.000
_cell.angle_alpha   90.00
_cell.angle_beta   90.00
_cell.angle_gamma   90.00
#
_symmetry.space_group_name_H-M   'P 1'
#
loop_
_entity.id
_entity.type
_entity.pdbx_description
1 polymer ?
#
loop_
_entity_poly.entity_id
_entity_poly.type
_entity_poly.pdbx_seq_one_letter_code
_entity_poly.pdbx_strand_id
1 'polypeptide(L)'
;MKTLIMTFALISSTVAANLPSEFDRDIYISGEKIFDNKCSECHVKSMPIPLLMKNFLEENNQTLKLKAPTGNEISFRLKQQVGHKEDMEFHLIQTNDFLKDYLFNPNLAKTICLEGVIKHFEVMPSMKDKITEEEIEEVNHFLYFLEGFNGINEYYHDETKF
;
A
#
# COMPACT_ATOMS: atom_id res chain seq x y z
N MET A 1 4.47 -46.33 -39.48
CA MET A 1 5.57 -45.91 -38.59
C MET A 1 5.23 -44.53 -38.06
N LYS A 2 5.32 -44.37 -36.75
CA LYS A 2 5.00 -43.19 -35.96
C LYS A 2 6.02 -42.08 -36.24
N THR A 3 5.56 -40.86 -36.51
CA THR A 3 6.36 -39.67 -36.22
C THR A 3 5.47 -38.67 -35.52
N LEU A 4 5.45 -38.78 -34.19
CA LEU A 4 4.84 -37.83 -33.29
C LEU A 4 5.76 -36.60 -33.27
N ILE A 5 5.38 -35.53 -33.95
CA ILE A 5 6.09 -34.25 -33.83
C ILE A 5 5.62 -33.63 -32.51
N MET A 6 6.40 -33.84 -31.45
CA MET A 6 6.29 -33.04 -30.23
C MET A 6 6.77 -31.62 -30.56
N THR A 7 5.84 -30.73 -30.87
CA THR A 7 6.08 -29.30 -30.76
C THR A 7 6.20 -28.97 -29.28
N PHE A 8 7.43 -28.95 -28.77
CA PHE A 8 7.75 -28.26 -27.52
C PHE A 8 7.48 -26.77 -27.75
N ALA A 9 6.31 -26.31 -27.32
CA ALA A 9 6.06 -24.89 -27.15
C ALA A 9 6.95 -24.42 -25.99
N LEU A 10 8.18 -24.00 -26.31
CA LEU A 10 8.92 -23.10 -25.45
C LEU A 10 8.17 -21.76 -25.50
N ILE A 11 7.17 -21.63 -24.63
CA ILE A 11 6.60 -20.34 -24.28
C ILE A 11 7.71 -19.64 -23.51
N SER A 12 8.61 -18.95 -24.23
CA SER A 12 9.59 -18.07 -23.61
C SER A 12 8.79 -17.02 -22.85
N SER A 13 8.94 -17.04 -21.54
CA SER A 13 8.36 -16.13 -20.56
C SER A 13 8.86 -14.70 -20.78
N THR A 14 8.39 -14.03 -21.83
CA THR A 14 8.78 -12.65 -22.16
C THR A 14 7.81 -11.62 -21.62
N VAL A 15 7.17 -11.90 -20.47
CA VAL A 15 6.38 -10.91 -19.72
C VAL A 15 6.70 -11.02 -18.22
N ALA A 16 7.98 -11.08 -17.86
CA ALA A 16 8.45 -10.70 -16.54
C ALA A 16 8.89 -9.23 -16.64
N ALA A 17 7.93 -8.32 -16.62
CA ALA A 17 8.25 -6.91 -16.51
C ALA A 17 8.74 -6.62 -15.09
N ASN A 18 10.05 -6.54 -14.96
CA ASN A 18 10.87 -5.87 -13.94
C ASN A 18 10.16 -5.45 -12.64
N LEU A 19 9.80 -6.40 -11.79
CA LEU A 19 9.53 -6.11 -10.38
C LEU A 19 10.88 -5.77 -9.69
N PRO A 20 10.93 -4.80 -8.75
CA PRO A 20 12.12 -4.55 -7.94
C PRO A 20 12.55 -5.82 -7.21
N SER A 21 13.85 -5.97 -6.95
CA SER A 21 14.40 -7.10 -6.18
C SER A 21 13.81 -7.23 -4.78
N GLU A 22 13.38 -6.10 -4.23
CA GLU A 22 12.83 -5.97 -2.89
C GLU A 22 11.34 -6.38 -2.85
N PHE A 23 10.68 -6.52 -4.02
CA PHE A 23 9.29 -6.96 -4.05
C PHE A 23 9.19 -8.47 -3.84
N ASP A 24 8.71 -8.85 -2.66
CA ASP A 24 8.27 -10.20 -2.35
C ASP A 24 6.74 -10.33 -2.45
N ARG A 25 6.27 -11.28 -3.27
CA ARG A 25 4.84 -11.52 -3.53
C ARG A 25 4.11 -12.11 -2.33
N ASP A 26 4.74 -13.02 -1.61
CA ASP A 26 4.08 -13.74 -0.51
C ASP A 26 3.90 -12.80 0.68
N ILE A 27 4.92 -11.96 0.97
CA ILE A 27 4.84 -10.88 1.96
C ILE A 27 3.76 -9.88 1.56
N TYR A 28 3.70 -9.47 0.28
CA TYR A 28 2.66 -8.54 -0.20
C TYR A 28 1.24 -9.08 0.04
N ILE A 29 1.00 -10.35 -0.30
CA ILE A 29 -0.32 -10.99 -0.10
C ILE A 29 -0.62 -11.15 1.39
N SER A 30 0.37 -11.45 2.23
CA SER A 30 0.18 -11.54 3.68
C SER A 30 -0.17 -10.18 4.29
N GLY A 31 0.58 -9.15 3.92
CA GLY A 31 0.33 -7.76 4.32
C GLY A 31 -1.04 -7.24 3.89
N GLU A 32 -1.50 -7.59 2.68
CA GLU A 32 -2.85 -7.25 2.22
C GLU A 32 -3.92 -7.88 3.13
N LYS A 33 -3.76 -9.15 3.50
CA LYS A 33 -4.69 -9.83 4.41
C LYS A 33 -4.69 -9.19 5.80
N ILE A 34 -3.53 -8.78 6.31
CA ILE A 34 -3.43 -8.06 7.59
C ILE A 34 -4.16 -6.72 7.49
N PHE A 35 -3.95 -5.96 6.41
CA PHE A 35 -4.66 -4.71 6.16
C PHE A 35 -6.18 -4.94 6.16
N ASP A 36 -6.64 -5.95 5.42
CA ASP A 36 -8.07 -6.27 5.32
C ASP A 36 -8.68 -6.66 6.67
N ASN A 37 -7.93 -7.39 7.50
CA ASN A 37 -8.43 -7.85 8.80
C ASN A 37 -8.33 -6.80 9.92
N LYS A 38 -7.32 -5.92 9.88
CA LYS A 38 -6.97 -5.04 11.02
C LYS A 38 -7.05 -3.55 10.73
N CYS A 39 -7.05 -3.14 9.46
CA CYS A 39 -7.01 -1.73 9.06
C CYS A 39 -8.29 -1.28 8.35
N SER A 40 -8.98 -2.20 7.66
CA SER A 40 -10.16 -1.90 6.83
C SER A 40 -11.42 -1.50 7.59
N GLU A 41 -11.43 -1.53 8.93
CA GLU A 41 -12.49 -0.92 9.72
C GLU A 41 -12.57 0.60 9.50
N CYS A 42 -11.41 1.24 9.30
CA CYS A 42 -11.31 2.68 9.09
C CYS A 42 -10.76 3.07 7.72
N HIS A 43 -9.83 2.30 7.17
CA HIS A 43 -9.13 2.64 5.94
C HIS A 43 -9.73 1.91 4.74
N VAL A 44 -10.19 2.67 3.74
CA VAL A 44 -10.48 2.06 2.43
C VAL A 44 -9.16 1.72 1.76
N LYS A 45 -9.02 0.49 1.24
CA LYS A 45 -7.78 0.01 0.62
C LYS A 45 -7.28 0.93 -0.50
N SER A 46 -8.13 1.23 -1.48
CA SER A 46 -7.76 2.10 -2.60
C SER A 46 -8.98 2.82 -3.16
N MET A 47 -8.77 4.04 -3.66
CA MET A 47 -9.74 4.82 -4.44
C MET A 47 -9.03 5.68 -5.49
N PRO A 48 -9.73 6.05 -6.60
CA PRO A 48 -9.15 6.95 -7.59
C PRO A 48 -8.70 8.28 -6.98
N ILE A 49 -7.45 8.68 -7.22
CA ILE A 49 -6.90 9.94 -6.71
C ILE A 49 -7.76 11.17 -7.07
N PRO A 50 -8.31 11.31 -8.30
CA PRO A 50 -9.18 12.45 -8.61
C PRO A 50 -10.43 12.51 -7.73
N LEU A 51 -11.00 11.36 -7.36
CA LEU A 51 -12.16 11.27 -6.47
C LEU A 51 -11.79 11.69 -5.04
N LEU A 52 -10.63 11.23 -4.54
CA LEU A 52 -10.12 11.60 -3.23
C LEU A 52 -9.81 13.10 -3.13
N MET A 53 -9.15 13.66 -4.15
CA MET A 53 -8.87 15.10 -4.23
C MET A 53 -10.15 15.92 -4.18
N LYS A 54 -11.16 15.56 -4.99
CA LYS A 54 -12.46 16.23 -4.97
C LYS A 54 -13.10 16.16 -3.59
N ASN A 55 -13.13 14.97 -2.99
CA ASN A 55 -13.73 14.76 -1.68
C ASN A 55 -13.10 15.62 -0.58
N PHE A 56 -11.77 15.68 -0.50
CA PHE A 56 -11.09 16.43 0.57
C PHE A 56 -10.96 17.93 0.29
N LEU A 57 -10.63 18.32 -0.95
CA LEU A 57 -10.28 19.70 -1.28
C LEU A 57 -11.51 20.55 -1.66
N GLU A 58 -12.54 19.94 -2.24
CA GLU A 58 -13.73 20.67 -2.72
C GLU A 58 -14.96 20.39 -1.84
N GLU A 59 -15.13 19.15 -1.39
CA GLU A 59 -16.37 18.69 -0.75
C GLU A 59 -16.23 18.51 0.77
N ASN A 60 -15.09 18.88 1.36
CA ASN A 60 -14.84 18.86 2.81
C ASN A 60 -15.21 17.50 3.47
N ASN A 61 -14.86 16.41 2.78
CA ASN A 61 -15.13 15.02 3.14
C ASN A 61 -16.64 14.66 3.30
N GLN A 62 -17.56 15.41 2.69
CA GLN A 62 -19.01 15.17 2.81
C GLN A 62 -19.53 14.05 1.90
N THR A 63 -18.84 13.79 0.78
CA THR A 63 -19.28 12.81 -0.22
C THR A 63 -18.92 11.40 0.19
N LEU A 64 -17.64 11.15 0.49
CA LEU A 64 -17.16 9.82 0.85
C LEU A 64 -17.25 9.54 2.35
N LYS A 65 -17.25 10.60 3.18
CA LYS A 65 -17.30 10.50 4.65
C LYS A 65 -16.24 9.53 5.20
N LEU A 66 -15.04 9.61 4.65
CA LEU A 66 -13.92 8.76 5.04
C LEU A 66 -13.56 9.05 6.50
N LYS A 67 -13.23 8.00 7.26
CA LYS A 67 -12.81 8.13 8.66
C LYS A 67 -11.29 8.23 8.81
N ALA A 68 -10.57 7.87 7.76
CA ALA A 68 -9.11 7.79 7.71
C ALA A 68 -8.65 7.90 6.24
N PRO A 69 -7.36 8.21 5.97
CA PRO A 69 -6.83 8.23 4.60
C PRO A 69 -6.90 6.83 3.99
N THR A 70 -7.00 6.72 2.66
CA THR A 70 -7.00 5.41 2.00
C THR A 70 -5.62 4.75 2.02
N GLY A 71 -5.57 3.44 1.81
CA GLY A 71 -4.30 2.70 1.72
C GLY A 71 -3.39 3.23 0.61
N ASN A 72 -3.93 3.58 -0.56
CA ASN A 72 -3.13 4.20 -1.63
C ASN A 72 -2.65 5.62 -1.28
N GLU A 73 -3.42 6.43 -0.53
CA GLU A 73 -2.91 7.71 0.00
C GLU A 73 -1.79 7.50 1.00
N ILE A 74 -1.92 6.53 1.90
CA ILE A 74 -0.86 6.17 2.86
C ILE A 74 0.38 5.71 2.10
N SER A 75 0.23 4.81 1.12
CA SER A 75 1.31 4.33 0.25
C SER A 75 2.08 5.50 -0.38
N PHE A 76 1.35 6.43 -1.01
CA PHE A 76 1.94 7.60 -1.64
C PHE A 76 2.76 8.41 -0.63
N ARG A 77 2.14 8.78 0.49
CA ARG A 77 2.73 9.69 1.48
C ARG A 77 3.90 9.04 2.21
N LEU A 78 3.80 7.77 2.52
CA LEU A 78 4.86 6.99 3.16
C LEU A 78 6.14 7.09 2.34
N LYS A 79 6.03 6.89 1.01
CA LYS A 79 7.17 6.99 0.08
C LYS A 79 7.69 8.41 -0.16
N GLN A 80 6.85 9.44 0.04
CA GLN A 80 7.23 10.84 -0.20
C GLN A 80 7.72 11.59 1.04
N GLN A 81 7.37 11.12 2.25
CA GLN A 81 7.58 11.87 3.48
C GLN A 81 8.53 11.19 4.47
N VAL A 82 8.83 9.91 4.27
CA VAL A 82 9.74 9.15 5.12
C VAL A 82 11.04 8.89 4.38
N GLY A 83 12.17 9.13 5.04
CA GLY A 83 13.47 8.64 4.58
C GLY A 83 13.94 9.14 3.20
N HIS A 84 14.78 8.33 2.55
CA HIS A 84 15.35 8.61 1.23
C HIS A 84 15.07 7.46 0.27
N LYS A 85 14.28 7.75 -0.78
CA LYS A 85 13.80 6.76 -1.76
C LYS A 85 14.85 6.21 -2.74
N GLU A 86 16.09 6.68 -2.69
CA GLU A 86 17.13 6.29 -3.67
C GLU A 86 17.62 4.86 -3.48
N ASP A 87 17.53 4.35 -2.25
CA ASP A 87 17.82 2.97 -1.87
C ASP A 87 16.51 2.33 -1.36
N MET A 88 15.90 1.45 -2.15
CA MET A 88 14.60 0.87 -1.81
C MET A 88 14.67 -0.05 -0.60
N GLU A 89 15.75 -0.82 -0.47
CA GLU A 89 15.96 -1.73 0.66
C GLU A 89 16.02 -0.94 1.95
N PHE A 90 16.83 0.13 1.98
CA PHE A 90 16.92 0.99 3.16
C PHE A 90 15.63 1.77 3.41
N HIS A 91 14.97 2.24 2.36
CA HIS A 91 13.72 2.98 2.48
C HIS A 91 12.59 2.13 3.07
N LEU A 92 12.49 0.84 2.71
CA LEU A 92 11.54 -0.10 3.33
C LEU A 92 11.74 -0.22 4.85
N ILE A 93 12.98 -0.21 5.32
CA ILE A 93 13.31 -0.21 6.75
C ILE A 93 12.83 1.10 7.40
N GLN A 94 13.12 2.25 6.77
CA GLN A 94 12.72 3.56 7.29
C GLN A 94 11.19 3.72 7.35
N THR A 95 10.46 3.24 6.34
CA THR A 95 9.00 3.28 6.33
C THR A 95 8.42 2.32 7.35
N ASN A 96 9.03 1.15 7.56
CA ASN A 96 8.64 0.21 8.60
C ASN A 96 8.80 0.81 10.01
N ASP A 97 9.95 1.45 10.28
CA ASP A 97 10.20 2.11 11.57
C ASP A 97 9.20 3.24 11.83
N PHE A 98 8.90 4.05 10.81
CA PHE A 98 7.84 5.05 10.89
C PHE A 98 6.49 4.40 11.19
N LEU A 99 6.11 3.36 10.44
CA LEU A 99 4.81 2.72 10.58
C LEU A 99 4.66 2.09 11.97
N LYS A 100 5.70 1.44 12.48
CA LYS A 100 5.73 0.87 13.83
C LYS A 100 5.52 1.92 14.91
N ASP A 101 6.28 3.01 14.87
CA ASP A 101 6.12 4.10 15.84
C ASP A 101 4.73 4.74 15.75
N TYR A 102 4.22 4.97 14.54
CA TYR A 102 2.91 5.59 14.35
C TYR A 102 1.76 4.67 14.79
N LEU A 103 1.84 3.36 14.52
CA LEU A 103 0.82 2.39 14.94
C LEU A 103 0.79 2.19 16.46
N PHE A 104 1.95 2.18 17.12
CA PHE A 104 2.01 2.02 18.58
C PHE A 104 1.75 3.33 19.32
N ASN A 105 2.24 4.46 18.81
CA ASN A 105 2.19 5.78 19.45
C ASN A 105 1.63 6.85 18.48
N PRO A 106 0.37 6.70 18.02
CA PRO A 106 -0.22 7.60 17.03
C PRO A 106 -0.30 9.01 17.58
N ASN A 107 0.10 9.97 16.74
CA ASN A 107 0.10 11.38 17.09
C ASN A 107 -0.09 12.19 15.80
N LEU A 108 -1.04 13.12 15.81
CA LEU A 108 -1.30 14.00 14.65
C LEU A 108 -0.06 14.79 14.23
N ALA A 109 0.83 15.16 15.16
CA ALA A 109 2.08 15.84 14.85
C ALA A 109 3.09 14.97 14.08
N LYS A 110 2.89 13.64 14.06
CA LYS A 110 3.70 12.68 13.29
C LYS A 110 3.04 12.28 11.97
N THR A 111 1.92 12.90 11.59
CA THR A 111 1.20 12.51 10.39
C THR A 111 2.05 12.73 9.12
N ILE A 112 1.93 11.80 8.18
CA ILE A 112 2.48 11.93 6.82
C ILE A 112 1.44 12.48 5.83
N CYS A 113 0.19 12.68 6.27
CA CYS A 113 -0.88 13.24 5.45
C CYS A 113 -0.72 14.76 5.32
N LEU A 114 -1.21 15.32 4.21
CA LEU A 114 -1.28 16.77 4.06
C LEU A 114 -2.28 17.39 5.04
N GLU A 115 -2.05 18.64 5.43
CA GLU A 115 -2.93 19.42 6.29
C GLU A 115 -4.39 19.42 5.79
N GLY A 116 -4.59 19.62 4.48
CA GLY A 116 -5.91 19.61 3.86
C GLY A 116 -6.66 18.28 3.95
N VAL A 117 -5.96 17.18 4.24
CA VAL A 117 -6.55 15.84 4.41
C VAL A 117 -6.68 15.49 5.89
N ILE A 118 -5.60 15.63 6.67
CA ILE A 118 -5.57 15.22 8.08
C ILE A 118 -6.55 15.98 8.96
N LYS A 119 -6.90 17.23 8.60
CA LYS A 119 -7.91 18.03 9.31
C LYS A 119 -9.29 17.36 9.41
N HIS A 120 -9.56 16.35 8.57
CA HIS A 120 -10.82 15.63 8.53
C HIS A 120 -10.87 14.41 9.47
N PHE A 121 -9.76 14.04 10.09
CA PHE A 121 -9.64 12.80 10.84
C PHE A 121 -9.29 13.06 12.30
N GLU A 122 -9.76 12.16 13.15
CA GLU A 122 -9.33 12.10 14.55
C GLU A 122 -7.96 11.43 14.66
N VAL A 123 -7.36 11.51 15.85
CA VAL A 123 -6.13 10.75 16.15
C VAL A 123 -6.43 9.26 15.98
N MET A 124 -5.60 8.55 15.21
CA MET A 124 -5.71 7.10 15.05
C MET A 124 -5.63 6.41 16.42
N PRO A 125 -6.47 5.39 16.71
CA PRO A 125 -6.31 4.58 17.91
C PRO A 125 -5.00 3.79 17.89
N SER A 126 -4.35 3.63 19.05
CA SER A 126 -3.16 2.78 19.15
C SER A 126 -3.49 1.32 18.80
N MET A 127 -2.59 0.71 18.03
CA MET A 127 -2.61 -0.70 17.65
C MET A 127 -1.67 -1.55 18.51
N LYS A 128 -1.05 -0.96 19.54
CA LYS A 128 -0.27 -1.71 20.53
C LYS A 128 -1.11 -2.87 21.08
N ASP A 129 -0.49 -4.04 21.17
CA ASP A 129 -1.11 -5.31 21.60
C ASP A 129 -2.20 -5.88 20.65
N LYS A 130 -2.49 -5.22 19.51
CA LYS A 130 -3.43 -5.69 18.47
C LYS A 130 -2.74 -6.15 17.18
N ILE A 131 -1.51 -5.71 16.98
CA ILE A 131 -0.66 -6.06 15.83
C ILE A 131 0.76 -6.33 16.33
N THR A 132 1.43 -7.34 15.76
CA THR A 132 2.83 -7.68 16.07
C THR A 132 3.79 -6.87 15.19
N GLU A 133 5.08 -6.82 15.55
CA GLU A 133 6.09 -6.17 14.70
C GLU A 133 6.24 -6.86 13.33
N GLU A 134 6.15 -8.18 13.29
CA GLU A 134 6.16 -8.97 12.04
C GLU A 134 4.97 -8.62 11.14
N GLU A 135 3.76 -8.52 11.70
CA GLU A 135 2.59 -8.09 10.94
C GLU A 135 2.70 -6.65 10.44
N ILE A 136 3.42 -5.79 11.18
CA ILE A 136 3.71 -4.41 10.75
C ILE A 136 4.67 -4.41 9.56
N GLU A 137 5.69 -5.26 9.55
CA GLU A 137 6.62 -5.41 8.42
C GLU A 137 5.89 -5.86 7.16
N GLU A 138 5.01 -6.85 7.28
CA GLU A 138 4.20 -7.35 6.16
C GLU A 138 3.23 -6.28 5.62
N VAL A 139 2.52 -5.58 6.51
CA VAL A 139 1.59 -4.51 6.07
C VAL A 139 2.34 -3.29 5.53
N ASN A 140 3.54 -2.98 6.04
CA ASN A 140 4.42 -1.96 5.46
C ASN A 140 4.81 -2.32 4.03
N HIS A 141 5.21 -3.57 3.80
CA HIS A 141 5.56 -4.06 2.46
C HIS A 141 4.37 -3.98 1.50
N PHE A 142 3.20 -4.42 1.94
CA PHE A 142 1.96 -4.25 1.19
C PHE A 142 1.70 -2.78 0.84
N LEU A 143 1.68 -1.89 1.84
CA LEU A 143 1.44 -0.45 1.63
C LEU A 143 2.49 0.18 0.73
N TYR A 144 3.77 -0.17 0.85
CA TYR A 144 4.84 0.38 0.05
C TYR A 144 4.62 0.11 -1.46
N PHE A 145 4.16 -1.10 -1.78
CA PHE A 145 3.92 -1.54 -3.15
C PHE A 145 2.46 -1.41 -3.64
N LEU A 146 1.51 -1.04 -2.76
CA LEU A 146 0.09 -0.85 -3.08
C LEU A 146 -0.17 0.23 -4.13
N GLU A 147 0.59 1.34 -4.16
CA GLU A 147 0.41 2.38 -5.18
C GLU A 147 1.51 2.34 -6.26
N GLY A 148 1.06 2.19 -7.51
CA GLY A 148 1.88 2.13 -8.70
C GLY A 148 2.54 3.46 -9.06
N PHE A 149 3.81 3.60 -8.67
CA PHE A 149 4.77 4.44 -9.39
C PHE A 149 5.86 3.61 -10.09
N ASN A 150 5.88 2.29 -9.90
CA ASN A 150 6.91 1.38 -10.43
C ASN A 150 6.35 0.31 -11.39
N GLY A 151 5.12 0.46 -11.92
CA GLY A 151 4.52 -0.52 -12.85
C GLY A 151 4.13 -1.87 -12.22
N ILE A 152 4.41 -2.10 -10.93
CA ILE A 152 4.04 -3.34 -10.22
C ILE A 152 2.53 -3.56 -10.22
N ASN A 153 1.75 -2.48 -10.11
CA ASN A 153 0.31 -2.58 -9.93
C ASN A 153 -0.48 -2.73 -11.26
N GLU A 154 0.14 -2.54 -12.43
CA GLU A 154 -0.48 -2.95 -13.72
C GLU A 154 -0.66 -4.48 -13.82
N TYR A 155 0.04 -5.26 -13.00
CA TYR A 155 -0.02 -6.73 -13.02
C TYR A 155 -1.02 -7.33 -12.01
N TYR A 156 -1.59 -6.51 -11.12
CA TYR A 156 -2.50 -6.97 -10.06
C TYR A 156 -3.77 -6.13 -9.90
N HIS A 157 -3.83 -4.93 -10.49
CA HIS A 157 -5.11 -4.28 -10.76
C HIS A 157 -5.83 -5.00 -11.91
N ASP A 158 -6.54 -6.05 -11.57
CA ASP A 158 -7.62 -6.56 -12.41
C ASP A 158 -8.83 -5.63 -12.26
N GLU A 159 -8.94 -4.65 -13.16
CA GLU A 159 -10.08 -3.72 -13.22
C GLU A 159 -11.43 -4.42 -13.45
N THR A 160 -11.45 -5.72 -13.80
CA THR A 160 -12.70 -6.48 -13.99
C THR A 160 -13.29 -7.05 -12.70
N LYS A 161 -12.62 -6.86 -11.56
CA LYS A 161 -13.08 -7.29 -10.23
C LYS A 161 -13.76 -6.18 -9.41
N PHE A 162 -14.07 -5.05 -10.04
CA PHE A 162 -14.95 -4.00 -9.52
C PHE A 162 -16.18 -3.85 -10.41
#